data_AF-A0A5S3XSX7-F1
#
_entry.id   AF-A0A5S3XSX7-F1
#
_cell.length_a   1.000
_cell.length_b   1.000
_cell.length_c   1.000
_cell.angle_alpha   90.00
_cell.angle_beta   90.00
_cell.angle_gamma   90.00
#
_symmetry.space_group_name_H-M   'P 1'
#
loop_
_entity.id
_entity.type
_entity.pdbx_description
1 polymer ?
#
loop_
_entity_poly.entity_id
_entity_poly.type
_entity_poly.pdbx_seq_one_letter_code
_entity_poly.pdbx_strand_id
1 'polypeptide(L)'
;MNHPPLRLSFAARSLDEHTRIETMQYDTLTLNYQKSGVIIKCMLPNDAICGDSISLSATSVTGRDASFSAEVTLTKNALDAGYVELCLTGYGSSGEYVLQLNLLGIYNTIKNTAEFNAKIYNPLNIKTHVHTPFFGRVWAKTAKRHAASVLTSLLSVF
;
A
#
# COMPACT_ATOMS: atom_id res chain seq x y z
N MET A 1 10.98 -7.96 -25.05
CA MET A 1 10.94 -6.48 -25.07
C MET A 1 10.89 -6.02 -23.62
N ASN A 2 11.93 -5.34 -23.13
CA ASN A 2 11.92 -4.76 -21.79
C ASN A 2 11.16 -3.44 -21.87
N HIS A 3 9.88 -3.45 -21.52
CA HIS A 3 9.15 -2.21 -21.30
C HIS A 3 9.78 -1.50 -20.09
N PRO A 4 9.94 -0.16 -20.11
CA PRO A 4 10.39 0.57 -18.94
C PRO A 4 9.49 0.25 -17.75
N PRO A 5 10.04 0.15 -16.52
CA PRO A 5 9.25 -0.16 -15.35
C PRO A 5 8.16 0.90 -15.18
N LEU A 6 6.94 0.47 -14.86
CA LEU A 6 5.81 1.37 -14.63
C LEU A 6 6.12 2.28 -13.42
N ARG A 7 6.02 3.60 -13.62
CA ARG A 7 6.37 4.62 -12.61
C ARG A 7 5.13 5.38 -12.16
N LEU A 8 4.66 5.12 -10.94
CA LEU A 8 3.54 5.86 -10.34
C LEU A 8 4.05 7.07 -9.55
N SER A 9 3.29 8.16 -9.57
CA SER A 9 3.55 9.38 -8.81
C SER A 9 2.30 9.85 -8.07
N PHE A 10 2.48 10.57 -6.96
CA PHE A 10 1.39 11.23 -6.23
C PHE A 10 0.97 12.57 -6.85
N ALA A 11 1.67 13.04 -7.88
CA ALA A 11 1.38 14.31 -8.52
C ALA A 11 0.12 14.22 -9.40
N ALA A 12 -0.78 15.19 -9.23
CA ALA A 12 -1.79 15.50 -10.24
C ALA A 12 -1.11 16.21 -11.44
N ARG A 13 -1.76 16.19 -12.61
CA ARG A 13 -1.25 16.85 -13.83
C ARG A 13 -0.79 18.29 -13.53
N SER A 14 0.51 18.53 -13.63
CA SER A 14 1.08 19.87 -13.78
C SER A 14 1.28 20.14 -15.26
N LEU A 15 0.97 21.37 -15.71
CA LEU A 15 0.96 21.79 -17.11
C LEU A 15 2.37 21.88 -17.73
N ASP A 16 3.44 21.79 -16.92
CA ASP A 16 4.81 21.96 -17.40
C ASP A 16 5.44 20.62 -17.83
N GLU A 17 5.16 20.25 -19.09
CA GLU A 17 5.61 19.04 -19.79
C GLU A 17 7.13 19.02 -20.08
N HIS A 18 7.99 18.90 -19.07
CA HIS A 18 9.42 18.60 -19.32
C HIS A 18 9.99 17.50 -18.44
N THR A 19 9.20 16.91 -17.54
CA THR A 19 9.67 15.85 -16.63
C THR A 19 9.11 14.47 -17.02
N ARG A 20 10.01 13.66 -17.59
CA ARG A 20 10.08 12.18 -17.59
C ARG A 20 8.77 11.41 -17.35
N ILE A 21 8.36 10.61 -18.35
CA ILE A 21 7.44 9.46 -18.32
C ILE A 21 7.13 8.94 -16.89
N GLU A 22 6.19 9.59 -16.24
CA GLU A 22 5.59 9.20 -14.97
C GLU A 22 4.09 9.13 -15.23
N THR A 23 3.45 8.05 -14.80
CA THR A 23 1.99 7.95 -14.92
C THR A 23 1.36 8.79 -13.83
N MET A 24 0.38 9.58 -14.25
CA MET A 24 -0.26 10.62 -13.46
C MET A 24 -1.57 10.09 -12.87
N GLN A 25 -2.06 10.76 -11.83
CA GLN A 25 -3.35 10.44 -11.24
C GLN A 25 -4.44 10.39 -12.32
N TYR A 26 -5.29 9.38 -12.24
CA TYR A 26 -6.40 9.04 -13.14
C TYR A 26 -6.03 8.48 -14.52
N ASP A 27 -4.74 8.28 -14.82
CA ASP A 27 -4.33 7.56 -16.03
C ASP A 27 -4.86 6.12 -16.03
N THR A 28 -5.07 5.57 -17.24
CA THR A 28 -5.42 4.16 -17.42
C THR A 28 -4.18 3.32 -17.67
N LEU A 29 -3.85 2.47 -16.71
CA LEU A 29 -2.67 1.61 -16.70
C LEU A 29 -3.01 0.25 -17.31
N THR A 30 -2.07 -0.35 -18.04
CA THR A 30 -2.18 -1.75 -18.49
C THR A 30 -1.14 -2.58 -17.76
N LEU A 31 -1.60 -3.51 -16.92
CA LEU A 31 -0.74 -4.32 -16.05
C LEU A 31 -0.81 -5.79 -16.49
N ASN A 32 0.36 -6.40 -16.71
CA ASN A 32 0.47 -7.82 -16.99
C ASN A 32 0.87 -8.55 -15.72
N TYR A 33 -0.09 -9.21 -15.07
CA TYR A 33 0.15 -9.95 -13.83
C TYR A 33 0.90 -11.25 -14.12
N GLN A 34 1.96 -11.49 -13.36
CA GLN A 34 2.79 -12.69 -13.46
C GLN A 34 2.78 -13.45 -12.13
N LYS A 35 3.37 -14.65 -12.11
CA LYS A 35 3.44 -15.47 -10.89
C LYS A 35 4.13 -14.76 -9.72
N SER A 36 5.10 -13.90 -10.02
CA SER A 36 5.81 -13.07 -9.03
C SER A 36 5.07 -11.78 -8.65
N GLY A 37 3.90 -11.50 -9.21
CA GLY A 37 3.21 -10.22 -9.09
C GLY A 37 3.62 -9.21 -10.17
N VAL A 38 3.24 -7.95 -9.97
CA VAL A 38 3.61 -6.81 -10.83
C VAL A 38 4.54 -5.88 -10.07
N ILE A 39 5.74 -5.64 -10.59
CA ILE A 39 6.69 -4.69 -10.00
C ILE A 39 6.34 -3.29 -10.49
N ILE A 40 6.15 -2.39 -9.54
CA ILE A 40 5.76 -1.01 -9.76
C ILE A 40 6.75 -0.11 -9.04
N LYS A 41 7.27 0.88 -9.75
CA LYS A 41 8.19 1.88 -9.19
C LYS A 41 7.36 3.07 -8.70
N CYS A 42 7.30 3.28 -7.40
CA CYS A 42 6.60 4.42 -6.80
C CYS A 42 7.59 5.56 -6.54
N MET A 43 7.34 6.72 -7.16
CA MET A 43 8.07 7.94 -6.86
C MET A 43 7.62 8.50 -5.51
N LEU A 44 8.58 8.89 -4.67
CA LEU A 44 8.28 9.41 -3.34
C LEU A 44 7.99 10.92 -3.42
N PRO A 45 6.94 11.42 -2.75
CA PRO A 45 6.72 12.84 -2.61
C PRO A 45 7.70 13.45 -1.60
N ASN A 46 7.86 14.78 -1.62
CA ASN A 46 8.87 15.49 -0.83
C ASN A 46 8.67 15.39 0.70
N ASP A 47 7.46 15.11 1.16
CA ASP A 47 7.07 14.99 2.56
C ASP A 47 7.14 13.56 3.11
N ALA A 48 7.59 12.60 2.29
CA ALA A 48 7.87 11.23 2.70
C ALA A 48 9.09 11.20 3.63
N ILE A 49 8.98 10.48 4.75
CA ILE A 49 10.06 10.32 5.73
C ILE A 49 10.33 8.84 6.02
N CYS A 50 11.48 8.58 6.66
CA CYS A 50 11.87 7.23 7.02
C CYS A 50 10.89 6.69 8.07
N GLY A 51 10.38 5.47 7.85
CA GLY A 51 9.36 4.85 8.68
C GLY A 51 7.92 5.09 8.24
N ASP A 52 7.66 5.97 7.27
CA ASP A 52 6.37 6.02 6.56
C ASP A 52 6.14 4.71 5.79
N SER A 53 4.90 4.46 5.37
CA SER A 53 4.53 3.31 4.54
C SER A 53 3.93 3.77 3.22
N ILE A 54 4.34 3.14 2.11
CA ILE A 54 3.65 3.25 0.83
C ILE A 54 2.77 2.02 0.69
N SER A 55 1.47 2.21 0.49
CA SER A 55 0.52 1.14 0.20
C SER A 55 -0.13 1.33 -1.16
N LEU A 56 -0.35 0.23 -1.86
CA LEU A 56 -1.04 0.20 -3.15
C LEU A 56 -2.06 -0.92 -3.12
N SER A 57 -3.32 -0.61 -3.41
CA SER A 57 -4.39 -1.60 -3.53
C SER A 57 -5.06 -1.53 -4.89
N ALA A 58 -5.44 -2.66 -5.46
CA ALA A 58 -6.23 -2.77 -6.67
C ALA A 58 -7.58 -3.42 -6.36
N THR A 59 -8.66 -2.67 -6.52
CA THR A 59 -10.03 -3.13 -6.28
C THR A 59 -10.74 -3.28 -7.62
N SER A 60 -11.32 -4.45 -7.88
CA SER A 60 -12.10 -4.66 -9.11
C SER A 60 -13.27 -3.68 -9.14
N VAL A 61 -13.58 -3.10 -10.31
CA VAL A 61 -14.73 -2.18 -10.45
C VAL A 61 -16.08 -2.85 -10.12
N THR A 62 -16.14 -4.17 -10.14
CA THR A 62 -17.31 -4.97 -9.72
C THR A 62 -17.17 -5.57 -8.32
N GLY A 63 -16.02 -5.41 -7.68
CA GLY A 63 -15.70 -5.94 -6.36
C GLY A 63 -15.87 -4.90 -5.25
N ARG A 64 -15.89 -5.37 -4.00
CA ARG A 64 -15.90 -4.50 -2.80
C ARG A 64 -14.53 -4.43 -2.11
N ASP A 65 -13.79 -5.52 -2.17
CA ASP A 65 -12.51 -5.68 -1.49
C ASP A 65 -11.35 -5.63 -2.49
N ALA A 66 -10.18 -5.20 -2.01
CA ALA A 66 -8.95 -5.21 -2.79
C ALA A 66 -8.61 -6.65 -3.22
N SER A 67 -8.42 -6.84 -4.51
CA SER A 67 -8.02 -8.11 -5.12
C SER A 67 -6.50 -8.27 -5.13
N PHE A 68 -5.78 -7.15 -5.26
CA PHE A 68 -4.33 -7.12 -5.19
C PHE A 68 -3.86 -6.01 -4.25
N SER A 69 -2.73 -6.23 -3.59
CA SER A 69 -2.13 -5.26 -2.67
C SER A 69 -0.61 -5.33 -2.65
N ALA A 70 0.02 -4.22 -2.30
CA ALA A 70 1.42 -4.11 -1.95
C ALA A 70 1.56 -3.11 -0.80
N GLU A 71 2.53 -3.34 0.09
CA GLU A 71 2.90 -2.38 1.11
C GLU A 71 4.40 -2.45 1.37
N VAL A 72 5.04 -1.31 1.59
CA VAL A 72 6.46 -1.22 1.93
C VAL A 72 6.73 -0.05 2.86
N THR A 73 7.50 -0.29 3.92
CA THR A 73 8.00 0.77 4.81
C THR A 73 9.20 1.45 4.19
N LEU A 74 9.21 2.78 4.19
CA LEU A 74 10.28 3.59 3.65
C LEU A 74 11.53 3.53 4.54
N THR A 75 12.64 3.19 3.89
CA THR A 75 13.98 3.21 4.49
C THR A 75 14.74 4.44 4.03
N LYS A 76 15.83 4.78 4.72
CA LYS A 76 16.73 5.86 4.30
C LYS A 76 17.20 5.69 2.84
N ASN A 77 17.53 4.47 2.44
CA ASN A 77 17.95 4.17 1.07
C ASN A 77 16.86 4.49 0.04
N ALA A 78 15.58 4.26 0.35
CA ALA A 78 14.48 4.59 -0.55
C ALA A 78 14.30 6.10 -0.71
N LEU A 79 14.47 6.87 0.37
CA LEU A 79 14.44 8.33 0.34
C LEU A 79 15.61 8.89 -0.47
N ASP A 80 16.82 8.38 -0.24
CA ASP A 80 18.03 8.77 -0.97
C ASP A 80 17.90 8.45 -2.48
N ALA A 81 17.21 7.37 -2.83
CA ALA A 81 16.91 7.01 -4.21
C ALA A 81 15.74 7.79 -4.84
N GLY A 82 14.87 8.40 -4.02
CA GLY A 82 13.66 9.11 -4.45
C GLY A 82 12.52 8.21 -4.93
N TYR A 83 12.63 6.89 -4.76
CA TYR A 83 11.60 5.93 -5.15
C TYR A 83 11.65 4.65 -4.29
N VAL A 84 10.57 3.88 -4.32
CA VAL A 84 10.52 2.51 -3.80
C VAL A 84 9.86 1.58 -4.80
N GLU A 85 10.24 0.31 -4.80
CA GLU A 85 9.58 -0.72 -5.60
C GLU A 85 8.49 -1.41 -4.78
N LEU A 86 7.30 -1.51 -5.36
CA LEU A 86 6.14 -2.21 -4.83
C LEU A 86 5.91 -3.46 -5.67
N CYS A 87 5.67 -4.60 -5.00
CA CYS A 87 5.26 -5.82 -5.68
C CYS A 87 3.76 -6.03 -5.45
N LEU A 88 2.95 -5.67 -6.43
CA LEU A 88 1.50 -5.86 -6.39
C LEU A 88 1.19 -7.34 -6.55
N THR A 89 0.69 -7.96 -5.48
CA THR A 89 0.37 -9.39 -5.41
C THR A 89 -1.05 -9.60 -4.92
N GLY A 90 -1.64 -10.74 -5.23
CA GLY A 90 -2.99 -11.06 -4.81
C GLY A 90 -3.67 -12.06 -5.73
N TYR A 91 -4.99 -11.98 -5.76
CA TYR A 91 -5.88 -12.92 -6.43
C TYR A 91 -7.03 -12.13 -7.07
N GLY A 92 -7.39 -12.46 -8.31
CA GLY A 92 -8.38 -11.70 -9.06
C GLY A 92 -8.37 -12.09 -10.53
N SER A 93 -9.49 -11.94 -11.21
CA SER A 93 -9.59 -12.22 -12.65
C SER A 93 -9.04 -11.07 -13.48
N SER A 94 -8.74 -11.32 -14.75
CA SER A 94 -8.46 -10.22 -15.68
C SER A 94 -9.65 -9.26 -15.75
N GLY A 95 -9.39 -7.95 -15.82
CA GLY A 95 -10.48 -6.97 -15.89
C GLY A 95 -10.05 -5.56 -15.51
N GLU A 96 -11.05 -4.75 -15.21
CA GLU A 96 -10.90 -3.35 -14.81
C GLU A 96 -10.85 -3.21 -13.29
N TYR A 97 -9.90 -2.39 -12.85
CA TYR A 97 -9.57 -2.15 -11.45
C TYR A 97 -9.35 -0.66 -11.20
N VAL A 98 -9.65 -0.23 -9.99
CA VAL A 98 -9.18 1.04 -9.44
C VAL A 98 -7.97 0.76 -8.57
N LEU A 99 -6.85 1.41 -8.86
CA LEU A 99 -5.66 1.41 -8.03
C LEU A 99 -5.71 2.62 -7.11
N GLN A 100 -5.46 2.40 -5.83
CA GLN A 100 -5.29 3.46 -4.85
C GLN A 100 -3.90 3.34 -4.24
N LEU A 101 -3.08 4.36 -4.46
CA LEU A 101 -1.74 4.53 -3.91
C LEU A 101 -1.83 5.49 -2.72
N ASN A 102 -1.33 5.10 -1.55
CA ASN A 102 -1.29 5.94 -0.37
C ASN A 102 0.12 6.05 0.19
N LEU A 103 0.46 7.25 0.67
CA LEU A 103 1.55 7.47 1.61
C LEU A 103 0.93 7.59 3.00
N LEU A 104 1.36 6.71 3.90
CA LEU A 104 0.92 6.62 5.28
C LEU A 104 2.05 7.06 6.21
N GLY A 105 1.74 7.94 7.16
CA GLY A 105 2.64 8.27 8.25
C GLY A 105 2.85 7.10 9.21
N ILE A 106 3.85 7.23 10.09
CA ILE A 106 4.22 6.22 11.11
C ILE A 106 3.03 5.77 11.99
N TYR A 107 1.99 6.58 12.12
CA TYR A 107 0.76 6.28 12.88
C TYR A 107 -0.44 5.94 11.98
N ASN A 108 -0.20 5.44 10.77
CA ASN A 108 -1.21 5.10 9.76
C ASN A 108 -2.11 6.27 9.33
N THR A 109 -1.66 7.51 9.55
CA THR A 109 -2.34 8.71 9.05
C THR A 109 -2.06 8.85 7.56
N ILE A 110 -3.10 9.01 6.73
CA ILE A 110 -2.92 9.28 5.31
C ILE A 110 -2.28 10.66 5.14
N LYS A 111 -1.10 10.70 4.53
CA LYS A 111 -0.41 11.94 4.15
C LYS A 111 -0.75 12.35 2.72
N ASN A 112 -0.80 11.37 1.81
CA ASN A 112 -1.08 11.59 0.40
C ASN A 112 -1.77 10.37 -0.21
N THR A 113 -2.59 10.59 -1.24
CA THR A 113 -3.30 9.55 -1.99
C THR A 113 -3.33 9.92 -3.46
N ALA A 114 -3.11 8.93 -4.32
CA ALA A 114 -3.37 9.00 -5.76
C ALA A 114 -4.17 7.79 -6.21
N GLU A 115 -5.03 8.00 -7.21
CA GLU A 115 -5.87 6.98 -7.80
C GLU A 115 -5.56 6.81 -9.29
N PHE A 116 -5.65 5.59 -9.79
CA PHE A 116 -5.44 5.26 -11.20
C PHE A 116 -6.48 4.25 -11.66
N ASN A 117 -6.84 4.32 -12.94
CA ASN A 117 -7.58 3.25 -13.57
C ASN A 117 -6.60 2.17 -14.03
N ALA A 118 -6.97 0.90 -13.97
CA ALA A 118 -6.13 -0.18 -14.45
C ALA A 118 -6.90 -1.28 -15.17
N LYS A 119 -6.29 -1.77 -16.24
CA LYS A 119 -6.63 -3.03 -16.89
C LYS A 119 -5.57 -4.04 -16.50
N ILE A 120 -5.94 -4.97 -15.62
CA ILE A 120 -5.04 -6.04 -15.19
C ILE A 120 -5.34 -7.27 -16.03
N TYR A 121 -4.33 -7.75 -16.76
CA TYR A 121 -4.35 -9.05 -17.41
C TYR A 121 -3.72 -10.08 -16.47
N ASN A 122 -4.55 -10.97 -15.91
CA ASN A 122 -4.12 -12.06 -15.02
C ASN A 122 -4.41 -13.43 -15.64
N PRO A 123 -3.47 -14.04 -16.37
CA PRO A 123 -3.66 -15.37 -16.95
C PRO A 123 -3.74 -16.48 -15.90
N LEU A 124 -3.32 -16.23 -14.65
CA LEU A 124 -3.33 -17.22 -13.58
C LEU A 124 -4.71 -17.40 -12.95
N ASN A 125 -5.61 -16.39 -13.09
CA ASN A 125 -6.98 -16.38 -12.58
C ASN A 125 -7.13 -17.04 -11.19
N ILE A 126 -6.27 -16.62 -10.25
CA ILE A 126 -6.26 -17.15 -8.89
C ILE A 126 -7.54 -16.65 -8.23
N LYS A 127 -8.46 -17.56 -7.88
CA LYS A 127 -9.78 -17.23 -7.31
C LYS A 127 -9.83 -17.29 -5.78
N THR A 128 -8.75 -17.72 -5.13
CA THR A 128 -8.73 -17.94 -3.68
C THR A 128 -7.84 -16.94 -2.96
N HIS A 129 -8.42 -16.21 -2.01
CA HIS A 129 -7.69 -15.52 -0.95
C HIS A 129 -7.02 -16.59 -0.09
N VAL A 130 -5.78 -16.98 -0.40
CA VAL A 130 -4.97 -17.71 0.57
C VAL A 130 -4.61 -16.68 1.62
N HIS A 131 -5.33 -16.72 2.74
CA HIS A 131 -5.04 -15.94 3.95
C HIS A 131 -3.63 -16.35 4.41
N THR A 132 -2.60 -15.72 3.85
CA THR A 132 -1.26 -15.80 4.42
C THR A 132 -1.34 -14.93 5.66
N PRO A 133 -1.04 -15.47 6.86
CA PRO A 133 -1.00 -14.65 8.04
C PRO A 133 0.01 -13.54 7.76
N PHE A 134 -0.48 -12.30 7.83
CA PHE A 134 0.30 -11.09 7.82
C PHE A 134 1.32 -11.22 8.95
N PHE A 135 2.56 -11.62 8.64
CA PHE A 135 3.70 -11.41 9.53
C PHE A 135 4.09 -9.92 9.47
N GLY A 136 3.10 -9.05 9.68
CA GLY A 136 3.35 -7.74 10.24
C GLY A 136 3.92 -8.00 11.62
N ARG A 137 5.17 -7.62 11.82
CA ARG A 137 5.79 -7.54 13.14
C ARG A 137 4.92 -6.60 13.98
N VAL A 138 3.98 -7.19 14.73
CA VAL A 138 3.33 -6.53 15.86
C VAL A 138 4.44 -6.27 16.85
N TRP A 139 4.92 -5.03 16.89
CA TRP A 139 5.70 -4.56 18.02
C TRP A 139 4.71 -4.46 19.18
N ALA A 140 4.51 -5.58 19.87
CA ALA A 140 3.77 -5.64 21.10
C ALA A 140 4.56 -4.81 22.13
N LYS A 141 4.23 -3.52 22.26
CA LYS A 141 4.62 -2.76 23.44
C LYS A 141 4.00 -3.44 24.65
N THR A 142 4.86 -4.08 25.42
CA THR A 142 4.58 -4.72 26.69
C THR A 142 3.83 -3.77 27.63
N ALA A 143 2.51 -3.94 27.77
CA ALA A 143 1.79 -3.41 28.90
C ALA A 143 2.00 -4.36 30.08
N LYS A 144 3.00 -4.05 30.93
CA LYS A 144 3.12 -4.68 32.26
C LYS A 144 1.91 -4.26 33.09
N ARG A 145 0.89 -5.13 33.16
CA ARG A 145 -0.09 -5.06 34.25
C ARG A 145 0.59 -5.59 35.50
N HIS A 146 0.98 -4.68 36.40
CA HIS A 146 1.27 -5.05 37.77
C HIS A 146 -0.03 -5.51 38.42
N ALA A 147 -0.05 -6.78 38.81
CA ALA A 147 -1.03 -7.31 39.74
C ALA A 147 -0.80 -6.66 41.11
N ALA A 148 -1.89 -6.14 41.69
CA ALA A 148 -2.00 -5.94 43.13
C ALA A 148 -3.40 -6.44 43.53
N SER A 149 -3.45 -7.72 43.90
CA SER A 149 -4.43 -8.23 44.86
C SER A 149 -4.10 -7.62 46.22
N VAL A 150 -5.12 -7.22 47.00
CA VAL A 150 -5.26 -7.46 48.45
C VAL A 150 -6.40 -6.61 49.07
N LEU A 151 -7.43 -7.33 49.53
CA LEU A 151 -8.24 -7.20 50.75
C LEU A 151 -9.10 -5.95 51.09
N THR A 152 -10.42 -6.23 51.16
CA THR A 152 -11.43 -5.91 52.20
C THR A 152 -11.16 -4.83 53.27
N SER A 153 -12.11 -3.91 53.48
CA SER A 153 -12.80 -3.68 54.78
C SER A 153 -13.95 -2.64 54.71
N LEU A 154 -15.15 -3.10 55.09
CA LEU A 154 -16.22 -2.53 55.94
C LEU A 154 -16.64 -1.02 55.95
N LEU A 155 -17.98 -0.89 55.95
CA LEU A 155 -18.87 -0.01 56.74
C LEU A 155 -19.22 1.45 56.33
N SER A 156 -20.52 1.61 56.00
CA SER A 156 -21.52 2.53 56.57
C SER A 156 -21.74 3.97 56.07
N VAL A 157 -23.04 4.33 56.12
CA VAL A 157 -23.73 5.65 56.17
C VAL A 157 -24.18 6.25 54.83
N PHE A 158 -25.47 6.11 54.48
CA PHE A 158 -26.56 7.07 54.78
C PHE A 158 -27.92 6.38 54.67
#